data_AF-A0A0E3PBU6-F1
#
_entry.id   AF-A0A0E3PBU6-F1
#
_cell.length_a   1.000
_cell.length_b   1.000
_cell.length_c   1.000
_cell.angle_alpha   90.00
_cell.angle_beta   90.00
_cell.angle_gamma   90.00
#
_symmetry.space_group_name_H-M   'P 1'
#
loop_
_entity.id
_entity.type
_entity.pdbx_description
1 polymer ?
#
loop_
_entity_poly.entity_id
_entity_poly.type
_entity_poly.pdbx_seq_one_letter_code
_entity_poly.pdbx_strand_id
1 'polypeptide(L)'
;MVEKTKKAGSKKLYFSAQRDMLTMTINAVKSKTEVMISPAIKELPAIIERCKNSNEEGSDELLKIIEYYYQQIISLDLIYKNLVEFTEKIQNEVNKK
;
A
#
# COMPACT_ATOMS: atom_id res chain seq x y z
N MET A 1 11.05 8.51 12.10
CA MET A 1 11.26 9.98 12.12
C MET A 1 11.92 10.36 13.45
N VAL A 2 12.89 11.29 13.46
CA VAL A 2 13.49 11.81 14.70
C VAL A 2 13.13 13.29 14.81
N GLU A 3 12.45 13.68 15.88
CA GLU A 3 12.08 15.06 16.13
C GLU A 3 13.02 15.67 17.16
N LYS A 4 13.46 16.90 16.87
CA LYS A 4 14.27 17.72 17.76
C LYS A 4 13.38 18.77 18.42
N THR A 5 13.31 18.77 19.74
CA THR A 5 12.56 19.76 20.52
C THR A 5 13.45 20.45 21.54
N LYS A 6 13.18 21.74 21.77
CA LYS A 6 13.83 22.55 22.80
C LYS A 6 12.77 23.09 23.75
N LYS A 7 12.81 22.65 25.01
CA LYS A 7 11.87 23.15 26.03
C LYS A 7 12.23 24.60 26.37
N ALA A 8 11.23 25.49 26.43
CA ALA A 8 11.43 26.89 26.81
C ALA A 8 12.12 26.99 28.18
N GLY A 9 13.12 27.88 28.29
CA GLY A 9 13.95 28.02 29.49
C GLY A 9 15.03 26.95 29.69
N SER A 10 15.09 25.91 28.85
CA SER A 10 16.13 24.88 28.93
C SER A 10 17.28 25.13 27.94
N LYS A 11 18.52 24.94 28.40
CA LYS A 11 19.71 24.87 27.54
C LYS A 11 19.87 23.49 26.86
N LYS A 12 19.10 22.48 27.28
CA LYS A 12 19.18 21.11 26.75
C LYS A 12 18.39 20.96 25.45
N LEU A 13 18.86 20.06 24.60
CA LEU A 13 18.17 19.59 23.40
C LEU A 13 17.60 18.20 23.66
N TYR A 14 16.36 17.98 23.22
CA TYR A 14 15.66 16.71 23.35
C TYR A 14 15.45 16.13 21.95
N PHE A 15 15.60 14.81 21.84
CA PHE A 15 15.36 14.06 20.63
C PHE A 15 14.35 12.94 20.95
N SER A 16 13.25 12.90 20.20
CA SER A 16 12.30 11.79 20.22
C SER A 16 12.42 11.02 18.91
N ALA A 17 12.54 9.70 19.00
CA ALA A 17 12.54 8.82 17.86
C ALA A 17 11.27 7.98 17.87
N GLN A 18 10.66 7.82 16.70
CA GLN A 18 9.53 6.94 16.52
C GLN A 18 9.98 5.48 16.77
N ARG A 19 9.45 4.87 17.83
CA ARG A 19 9.97 3.61 18.37
C ARG A 19 9.70 2.38 17.50
N ASP A 20 8.69 2.43 16.64
CA ASP A 20 8.23 1.24 15.92
C ASP A 20 7.98 1.50 14.42
N MET A 21 9.01 2.02 13.75
CA MET A 21 8.96 2.32 12.33
C MET A 21 8.65 1.09 11.46
N LEU A 22 9.09 -0.10 11.89
CA LEU A 22 8.91 -1.32 11.13
C LEU A 22 7.46 -1.80 11.17
N THR A 23 6.84 -1.90 12.36
CA THR A 23 5.39 -2.22 12.47
C THR A 23 4.55 -1.18 11.75
N MET A 24 4.89 0.10 11.88
CA MET A 24 4.14 1.16 11.20
C MET A 24 4.16 0.99 9.68
N THR A 25 5.33 0.64 9.12
CA THR A 25 5.47 0.42 7.68
C THR A 25 4.67 -0.82 7.24
N ILE A 26 4.78 -1.94 7.97
CA ILE A 26 4.02 -3.17 7.71
C ILE A 26 2.51 -2.87 7.69
N ASN A 27 2.02 -2.18 8.71
CA ASN A 27 0.61 -1.84 8.83
C ASN A 27 0.15 -0.90 7.72
N ALA A 28 0.97 0.06 7.29
CA ALA A 28 0.64 0.94 6.18
C ALA A 28 0.52 0.18 4.85
N VAL A 29 1.41 -0.79 4.60
CA VAL A 29 1.32 -1.65 3.41
C VAL A 29 0.07 -2.52 3.46
N LYS A 30 -0.18 -3.21 4.58
CA LYS A 30 -1.40 -4.03 4.77
C LYS A 30 -2.69 -3.22 4.58
N SER A 31 -2.75 -2.03 5.16
CA SER A 31 -3.92 -1.14 5.04
C SER A 31 -4.14 -0.70 3.59
N LYS A 32 -3.08 -0.38 2.83
CA LYS A 32 -3.22 -0.06 1.41
C LYS A 32 -3.73 -1.26 0.60
N THR A 33 -3.29 -2.48 0.92
CA THR A 33 -3.82 -3.70 0.29
C THR A 33 -5.32 -3.84 0.53
N GLU A 34 -5.75 -3.70 1.79
CA GLU A 34 -7.16 -3.87 2.17
C GLU A 34 -8.07 -2.78 1.59
N VAL A 35 -7.64 -1.52 1.61
CA VAL A 35 -8.50 -0.38 1.23
C VAL A 35 -8.50 -0.10 -0.26
N MET A 36 -7.40 -0.38 -0.97
CA MET A 36 -7.26 -0.03 -2.39
C MET A 36 -7.20 -1.25 -3.31
N ILE A 37 -6.39 -2.25 -2.97
CA ILE A 37 -6.11 -3.37 -3.88
C ILE A 37 -7.25 -4.38 -3.85
N SER A 38 -7.66 -4.83 -2.66
CA SER A 38 -8.70 -5.86 -2.53
C SER A 38 -10.04 -5.47 -3.18
N PRO A 39 -10.56 -4.23 -3.01
CA PRO A 39 -11.78 -3.81 -3.68
C PRO A 39 -11.61 -3.76 -5.20
N ALA A 40 -10.49 -3.20 -5.70
CA ALA A 40 -10.21 -3.15 -7.12
C ALA A 40 -10.13 -4.55 -7.76
N ILE A 41 -9.50 -5.52 -7.09
CA ILE A 41 -9.45 -6.91 -7.58
C ILE A 41 -10.85 -7.54 -7.67
N LYS A 42 -11.73 -7.22 -6.71
CA LYS A 42 -13.08 -7.78 -6.65
C LYS A 42 -14.01 -7.14 -7.67
N GLU A 43 -13.91 -5.84 -7.89
CA GLU A 43 -14.92 -5.06 -8.64
C GLU A 43 -14.56 -4.86 -10.11
N LEU A 44 -13.27 -4.66 -10.43
CA LEU A 44 -12.83 -4.39 -11.81
C LEU A 44 -13.18 -5.49 -12.81
N PRO A 45 -13.12 -6.81 -12.48
CA PRO A 45 -13.53 -7.85 -13.42
C PRO A 45 -14.97 -7.67 -13.95
N ALA A 46 -15.91 -7.30 -13.07
CA ALA A 46 -17.30 -7.07 -13.48
C ALA A 46 -17.47 -5.78 -14.30
N ILE A 47 -16.59 -4.80 -14.14
CA ILE A 47 -16.57 -3.59 -14.98
C ILE A 47 -16.00 -3.93 -16.36
N ILE A 48 -14.88 -4.67 -16.41
CA ILE A 48 -14.26 -5.16 -17.65
C ILE A 48 -15.27 -5.94 -18.49
N GLU A 49 -15.99 -6.89 -17.89
CA GLU A 49 -17.01 -7.66 -18.61
C GLU A 49 -18.16 -6.81 -19.14
N ARG A 50 -18.59 -5.77 -18.41
CA ARG A 50 -19.60 -4.83 -18.92
C ARG A 50 -19.08 -4.01 -20.09
N CYS A 51 -17.84 -3.54 -20.03
CA CYS A 51 -17.22 -2.80 -21.13
C CYS A 51 -17.06 -3.67 -22.38
N LYS A 52 -16.63 -4.93 -22.23
CA LYS A 52 -16.51 -5.89 -23.35
C LYS A 52 -17.80 -6.15 -24.10
N ASN A 53 -18.94 -6.09 -23.39
CA ASN A 53 -20.25 -6.34 -23.97
C ASN A 53 -20.97 -5.05 -24.43
N SER A 54 -20.31 -3.89 -24.34
CA SER A 54 -20.89 -2.60 -24.71
C SER A 54 -20.63 -2.28 -26.19
N ASN A 55 -21.70 -1.88 -26.89
CA ASN A 55 -21.63 -1.38 -28.27
C ASN A 55 -21.50 0.15 -28.33
N GLU A 56 -21.21 0.81 -27.20
CA GLU A 56 -21.04 2.27 -27.14
C GLU A 56 -19.74 2.70 -27.83
N GLU A 57 -19.80 3.83 -28.53
CA GLU A 57 -18.64 4.42 -29.20
C GLU A 57 -17.57 4.81 -28.16
N GLY A 58 -16.33 4.32 -28.34
CA GLY A 58 -15.23 4.51 -27.38
C GLY A 58 -15.12 3.45 -26.27
N SER A 59 -16.00 2.43 -26.25
CA SER A 59 -15.93 1.34 -25.27
C SER A 59 -14.60 0.58 -25.31
N ASP A 60 -14.02 0.39 -26.50
CA ASP A 60 -12.74 -0.31 -26.70
C ASP A 60 -11.53 0.42 -26.09
N GLU A 61 -11.50 1.75 -26.17
CA GLU A 61 -10.41 2.53 -25.58
C GLU A 61 -10.52 2.53 -24.05
N LEU A 62 -11.73 2.71 -23.53
CA LEU A 62 -12.00 2.60 -22.10
C LEU A 62 -11.65 1.21 -21.56
N LEU A 63 -12.02 0.15 -22.28
CA LEU A 63 -11.71 -1.23 -21.93
C LEU A 63 -10.19 -1.44 -21.78
N LYS A 64 -9.39 -0.97 -22.74
CA LYS A 64 -7.92 -1.06 -22.68
C LYS A 64 -7.34 -0.36 -21.45
N ILE A 65 -7.85 0.83 -21.12
CA ILE A 65 -7.40 1.59 -19.94
C ILE A 65 -7.70 0.81 -18.65
N ILE A 66 -8.91 0.27 -18.54
CA ILE A 66 -9.36 -0.46 -17.35
C ILE A 66 -8.60 -1.79 -17.20
N GLU A 67 -8.39 -2.53 -18.29
CA GLU A 67 -7.60 -3.77 -18.27
C GLU A 67 -6.14 -3.50 -17.89
N TYR A 68 -5.54 -2.44 -18.43
CA TYR A 68 -4.18 -2.03 -18.05
C TYR A 68 -4.09 -1.65 -16.57
N TYR A 69 -5.06 -0.90 -16.06
CA TYR A 69 -5.15 -0.55 -14.65
C TYR A 69 -5.32 -1.80 -13.76
N TYR A 70 -6.17 -2.74 -14.16
CA TYR A 70 -6.37 -4.01 -13.44
C TYR A 70 -5.07 -4.82 -13.34
N GLN A 71 -4.28 -4.90 -14.42
CA GLN A 71 -2.98 -5.58 -14.37
C GLN A 71 -1.99 -4.92 -13.40
N GLN A 72 -2.00 -3.59 -13.31
CA GLN A 72 -1.19 -2.88 -12.31
C GLN A 72 -1.64 -3.21 -10.88
N ILE A 73 -2.95 -3.31 -10.62
CA ILE A 73 -3.48 -3.68 -9.31
C ILE A 73 -3.05 -5.10 -8.92
N ILE A 74 -3.13 -6.06 -9.86
CA ILE A 74 -2.66 -7.43 -9.62
C ILE A 74 -1.15 -7.47 -9.32
N SER A 75 -0.36 -6.67 -10.05
CA SER A 75 1.07 -6.56 -9.82
C SER A 75 1.39 -5.96 -8.44
N LEU A 76 0.65 -4.92 -8.04
CA LEU A 76 0.77 -4.29 -6.72
C LEU A 76 0.40 -5.25 -5.58
N ASP A 77 -0.63 -6.09 -5.75
CA ASP A 77 -1.01 -7.09 -4.77
C ASP A 77 0.14 -8.06 -4.48
N LEU A 78 0.79 -8.56 -5.54
CA LEU A 78 1.95 -9.43 -5.42
C LEU A 78 3.12 -8.72 -4.72
N ILE A 79 3.42 -7.48 -5.13
CA ILE A 79 4.50 -6.68 -4.53
C ILE A 79 4.24 -6.46 -3.03
N TYR A 80 3.03 -6.10 -2.64
CA TYR A 80 2.68 -5.83 -1.24
C TYR A 80 2.68 -7.10 -0.39
N LYS A 81 2.20 -8.24 -0.92
CA LYS A 81 2.33 -9.54 -0.25
C LYS A 81 3.78 -9.88 0.05
N ASN A 82 4.65 -9.76 -0.96
CA ASN A 82 6.09 -10.03 -0.80
C ASN A 82 6.75 -9.06 0.19
N LEU A 83 6.39 -7.77 0.14
CA LEU A 83 6.89 -6.76 1.07
C LEU A 83 6.49 -7.08 2.52
N VAL A 84 5.23 -7.43 2.76
CA VAL A 84 4.75 -7.81 4.10
C VAL A 84 5.50 -9.04 4.61
N GLU A 85 5.57 -10.11 3.82
CA GLU A 85 6.27 -11.33 4.23
C GLU A 85 7.75 -11.06 4.55
N PHE A 86 8.43 -10.30 3.69
CA PHE A 86 9.82 -9.93 3.89
C PHE A 86 10.02 -9.09 5.16
N THR A 87 9.18 -8.08 5.37
CA THR A 87 9.29 -7.17 6.51
C THR A 87 8.90 -7.84 7.84
N GLU A 88 7.93 -8.75 7.85
CA GLU A 88 7.58 -9.57 9.03
C GLU A 88 8.73 -10.52 9.43
N LYS A 89 9.43 -11.12 8.45
CA LYS A 89 10.64 -11.93 8.73
C LYS A 89 11.70 -11.10 9.44
N ILE A 90 12.01 -9.89 8.92
CA ILE A 90 12.96 -8.97 9.56
C ILE A 90 12.49 -8.56 10.95
N GLN A 91 11.21 -8.26 11.12
CA GLN A 91 10.66 -7.85 12.42
C GLN A 91 10.84 -8.94 13.47
N ASN A 92 10.59 -10.20 13.10
CA ASN A 92 10.80 -11.34 13.98
C ASN A 92 12.28 -11.54 14.36
N GLU A 93 13.22 -11.21 13.47
CA GLU A 93 14.65 -11.24 13.78
C GLU A 93 15.08 -10.10 14.72
N VAL A 94 14.56 -8.89 14.50
CA VAL A 94 14.83 -7.73 15.35
C VAL A 94 14.28 -7.92 16.75
N ASN A 95 13.06 -8.45 16.89
CA ASN A 95 12.41 -8.69 18.19
C ASN A 95 13.03 -9.83 19.00
N LYS A 96 13.88 -10.67 18.38
CA LYS A 96 14.66 -11.71 19.08
C LYS A 96 15.94 -11.17 19.73
N LYS A 97 16.35 -9.96 19.38
CA LYS A 97 17.50 -9.25 19.99
C LYS A 97 17.04 -8.37 21.14
#